data_AF-G8BSW6-F1
#
_entry.id   AF-G8BSW6-F1
#
_cell.length_a   1.000
_cell.length_b   1.000
_cell.length_c   1.000
_cell.angle_alpha   90.00
_cell.angle_beta   90.00
_cell.angle_gamma   90.00
#
_symmetry.space_group_name_H-M   'P 1'
#
loop_
_entity.id
_entity.type
_entity.pdbx_description
1 polymer ?
#
loop_
_entity_poly.entity_id
_entity_poly.type
_entity_poly.pdbx_seq_one_letter_code
_entity_poly.pdbx_strand_id
1 'polypeptide(L)'
;MFTPMQQQMSLIRLTRIGRFSGSLRYFTRGLSGNSSMPLKQWIGSKFNTLDEVKQFMQQDSASIEEYLNSDSARTTSSNLDISDETIRRLLKLSGLPTESVDILHIKKRLKYQMSFLNKLQEISYDTDKIDENNSRILPRNSKPLSYEELISKIERATKSEDLGEVSNSWNPTELSALSRNKMYVLRGGLMKDRE
;
A
#
# COMPACT_ATOMS: atom_id res chain seq x y z
N MET A 1 -63.46 -25.88 -30.69
CA MET A 1 -62.69 -26.62 -29.67
C MET A 1 -62.50 -25.69 -28.49
N PHE A 2 -63.44 -25.55 -27.56
CA PHE A 2 -63.98 -26.50 -26.58
C PHE A 2 -62.95 -27.08 -25.60
N THR A 3 -62.86 -26.35 -24.48
CA THR A 3 -62.75 -26.75 -23.06
C THR A 3 -61.46 -27.29 -22.43
N PRO A 4 -61.21 -26.88 -21.15
CA PRO A 4 -60.00 -27.10 -20.35
C PRO A 4 -60.19 -28.18 -19.27
N MET A 5 -59.10 -28.64 -18.64
CA MET A 5 -59.04 -29.39 -17.37
C MET A 5 -57.54 -29.47 -16.99
N GLN A 6 -57.05 -29.40 -15.76
CA GLN A 6 -57.66 -29.59 -14.44
C GLN A 6 -56.74 -29.00 -13.36
N GLN A 7 -57.34 -28.49 -12.28
CA GLN A 7 -56.70 -28.11 -11.03
C GLN A 7 -56.02 -29.30 -10.34
N GLN A 8 -54.99 -29.03 -9.52
CA GLN A 8 -55.01 -29.54 -8.14
C GLN A 8 -54.19 -28.65 -7.20
N MET A 9 -54.91 -28.06 -6.23
CA MET A 9 -54.35 -27.57 -4.99
C MET A 9 -54.07 -28.76 -4.06
N SER A 10 -52.93 -28.75 -3.37
CA SER A 10 -52.76 -29.47 -2.12
C SER A 10 -52.30 -28.50 -1.03
N LEU A 11 -53.22 -28.26 -0.10
CA LEU A 11 -52.99 -27.72 1.24
C LEU A 11 -52.13 -28.68 2.08
N ILE A 12 -51.77 -28.22 3.29
CA ILE A 12 -51.25 -28.95 4.48
C ILE A 12 -49.70 -28.77 4.61
N ARG A 13 -49.11 -28.21 5.68
CA ARG A 13 -49.50 -28.07 7.09
C ARG A 13 -48.78 -26.85 7.72
N LEU A 14 -49.54 -26.03 8.45
CA LEU A 14 -49.02 -25.17 9.50
C LEU A 14 -48.55 -26.05 10.67
N THR A 15 -47.23 -26.12 10.90
CA THR A 15 -46.69 -26.51 12.20
C THR A 15 -45.97 -25.31 12.81
N ARG A 16 -46.67 -24.73 13.77
CA ARG A 16 -46.17 -23.88 14.84
C ARG A 16 -45.21 -24.72 15.69
N ILE A 17 -44.03 -24.18 16.05
CA ILE A 17 -43.35 -24.24 17.36
C ILE A 17 -41.92 -23.70 17.18
N GLY A 18 -41.52 -22.78 18.05
CA GLY A 18 -40.12 -22.38 18.21
C GLY A 18 -39.91 -20.87 18.19
N ARG A 19 -40.26 -20.18 19.29
CA ARG A 19 -39.75 -18.84 19.58
C ARG A 19 -38.24 -18.93 19.75
N PHE A 20 -37.48 -18.30 18.85
CA PHE A 20 -36.14 -17.83 19.18
C PHE A 20 -36.09 -16.32 18.90
N SER A 21 -36.04 -15.55 19.98
CA SER A 21 -35.70 -14.12 19.93
C SER A 21 -34.23 -14.00 19.62
N GLY A 22 -33.91 -13.38 18.49
CA GLY A 22 -32.54 -13.12 18.08
C GLY A 22 -32.55 -12.38 16.76
N SER A 23 -32.83 -11.08 16.83
CA SER A 23 -32.78 -10.19 15.68
C SER A 23 -31.34 -10.04 15.20
N LEU A 24 -30.93 -10.85 14.23
CA LEU A 24 -29.94 -10.46 13.22
C LEU A 24 -30.55 -10.65 11.84
N ARG A 25 -31.24 -9.60 11.38
CA ARG A 25 -31.53 -9.44 9.95
C ARG A 25 -30.20 -9.14 9.25
N TYR A 26 -29.58 -10.17 8.70
CA TYR A 26 -28.55 -9.98 7.70
C TYR A 26 -29.18 -9.34 6.48
N PHE A 27 -28.76 -8.12 6.20
CA PHE A 27 -29.17 -7.34 5.05
C PHE A 27 -28.38 -7.84 3.84
N THR A 28 -28.82 -8.91 3.19
CA THR A 28 -28.38 -9.23 1.83
C THR A 28 -29.37 -8.58 0.86
N ARG A 29 -29.14 -7.32 0.50
CA ARG A 29 -29.84 -6.69 -0.62
C ARG A 29 -28.99 -5.58 -1.24
N GLY A 30 -28.60 -5.80 -2.50
CA GLY A 30 -28.22 -4.75 -3.45
C GLY A 30 -26.71 -4.58 -3.66
N LEU A 31 -26.11 -5.44 -4.49
CA LEU A 31 -24.92 -5.06 -5.25
C LEU A 31 -25.33 -4.07 -6.33
N SER A 32 -25.41 -2.79 -5.97
CA SER A 32 -25.39 -1.67 -6.89
C SER A 32 -25.09 -0.41 -6.10
N GLY A 33 -23.87 0.09 -6.21
CA GLY A 33 -23.48 1.37 -5.64
C GLY A 33 -22.11 1.30 -5.00
N ASN A 34 -21.14 1.87 -5.70
CA ASN A 34 -19.85 2.30 -5.16
C ASN A 34 -20.08 2.99 -3.80
N SER A 35 -19.83 2.27 -2.72
CA SER A 35 -19.76 2.85 -1.39
C SER A 35 -18.42 2.43 -0.81
N SER A 36 -17.46 3.35 -0.93
CA SER A 36 -16.21 3.32 -0.21
C SER A 36 -16.51 3.46 1.28
N MET A 37 -16.78 2.33 1.95
CA MET A 37 -16.90 2.28 3.40
C MET A 37 -15.48 2.30 3.98
N PRO A 38 -15.13 3.25 4.88
CA PRO A 38 -13.87 3.19 5.60
C PRO A 38 -13.88 1.91 6.45
N LEU A 39 -12.84 1.09 6.33
CA LEU A 39 -12.68 -0.16 7.07
C LEU A 39 -12.56 0.17 8.57
N LYS A 40 -13.69 0.18 9.27
CA LYS A 40 -13.73 0.21 10.73
C LYS A 40 -13.17 -1.12 11.20
N GLN A 41 -11.98 -1.10 11.79
CA GLN A 41 -11.44 -2.26 12.50
C GLN A 41 -12.47 -2.70 13.55
N TRP A 42 -12.94 -3.93 13.44
CA TRP A 42 -13.95 -4.50 14.30
C TRP A 42 -13.39 -5.78 14.92
N ILE A 43 -13.29 -5.79 16.25
CA ILE A 43 -12.97 -6.99 17.00
C ILE A 43 -14.29 -7.74 17.23
N GLY A 44 -14.38 -8.95 16.67
CA GLY A 44 -15.52 -9.84 16.85
C GLY A 44 -15.65 -10.35 18.29
N SER A 45 -16.78 -10.99 18.60
CA SER A 45 -16.98 -11.66 19.89
C SER A 45 -16.01 -12.83 20.08
N LYS A 46 -15.63 -13.11 21.34
CA LYS A 46 -14.82 -14.28 21.69
C LYS A 46 -15.48 -15.58 21.23
N PHE A 47 -14.72 -16.46 20.59
CA PHE A 47 -15.13 -17.84 20.32
C PHE A 47 -15.16 -18.68 21.61
N ASN A 48 -16.24 -19.41 21.83
CA ASN A 48 -16.42 -20.25 23.02
C ASN A 48 -16.08 -21.71 22.75
N THR A 49 -16.12 -22.15 21.49
CA THR A 49 -15.89 -23.54 21.09
C THR A 49 -15.02 -23.63 19.84
N LEU A 50 -14.36 -24.78 19.65
CA LEU A 50 -13.50 -25.02 18.48
C LEU A 50 -14.32 -25.14 17.18
N ASP A 51 -15.59 -25.55 17.28
CA ASP A 51 -16.47 -25.66 16.11
C ASP A 51 -16.90 -24.28 15.59
N GLU A 52 -17.04 -23.27 16.47
CA GLU A 52 -17.25 -21.87 16.03
C GLU A 52 -16.07 -21.35 15.19
N VAL A 53 -14.84 -21.74 15.52
CA VAL A 53 -13.65 -21.37 14.74
C VAL A 53 -13.67 -22.01 13.36
N LYS A 54 -14.01 -23.31 13.27
CA LYS A 54 -14.12 -24.01 11.98
C LYS A 54 -15.20 -23.38 11.10
N GLN A 55 -16.34 -23.06 11.69
CA GLN A 55 -17.44 -22.42 10.97
C GLN A 55 -17.05 -21.03 10.47
N PHE A 56 -16.31 -20.26 11.27
CA PHE A 56 -15.79 -18.95 10.85
C PHE A 56 -14.83 -19.06 9.66
N MET A 57 -13.92 -20.05 9.68
CA MET A 57 -12.98 -20.28 8.57
C MET A 57 -13.64 -20.79 7.28
N GLN A 58 -14.85 -21.35 7.39
CA GLN A 58 -15.64 -21.83 6.24
C GLN A 58 -16.53 -20.74 5.63
N GLN A 59 -16.53 -19.52 6.18
CA GLN A 59 -17.29 -18.42 5.59
C GLN A 59 -16.71 -18.04 4.22
N ASP A 60 -17.61 -17.85 3.24
CA ASP A 60 -17.26 -17.32 1.93
C ASP A 60 -16.70 -15.90 2.11
N SER A 61 -15.38 -15.81 2.12
CA SER A 61 -14.63 -14.57 2.12
C SER A 61 -13.78 -14.54 0.86
N ALA A 62 -13.78 -13.39 0.18
CA ALA A 62 -12.93 -13.21 -1.00
C ALA A 62 -11.47 -13.36 -0.56
N SER A 63 -10.72 -14.21 -1.27
CA SER A 63 -9.29 -14.34 -1.05
C SER A 63 -8.58 -13.02 -1.37
N ILE A 64 -7.41 -12.81 -0.77
CA ILE A 64 -6.61 -11.60 -1.05
C ILE A 64 -6.22 -11.58 -2.53
N GLU A 65 -5.93 -12.73 -3.11
CA GLU A 65 -5.60 -12.90 -4.52
C GLU A 65 -6.78 -12.50 -5.40
N GLU A 66 -8.01 -12.87 -5.05
CA GLU A 66 -9.22 -12.50 -5.79
C GLU A 66 -9.52 -11.01 -5.67
N TYR A 67 -9.36 -10.44 -4.48
CA TYR A 67 -9.46 -9.00 -4.26
C TYR A 67 -8.43 -8.21 -5.08
N LEU A 68 -7.17 -8.65 -5.05
CA LEU A 68 -6.08 -8.03 -5.81
C LEU A 68 -6.17 -8.28 -7.32
N ASN A 69 -6.86 -9.32 -7.78
CA ASN A 69 -7.04 -9.60 -9.21
C ASN A 69 -8.38 -9.11 -9.79
N SER A 70 -9.23 -8.48 -8.97
CA SER A 70 -10.49 -7.90 -9.40
C SER A 70 -10.31 -6.88 -10.54
N ASP A 71 -11.23 -6.93 -11.52
CA ASP A 71 -11.11 -6.30 -12.84
C ASP A 71 -11.11 -4.75 -12.82
N SER A 72 -11.43 -4.09 -11.69
CA SER A 72 -11.42 -2.62 -11.62
C SER A 72 -10.07 -2.02 -12.04
N ALA A 73 -8.98 -2.70 -11.68
CA ALA A 73 -7.62 -2.28 -12.03
C ALA A 73 -7.17 -2.64 -13.46
N ARG A 74 -7.84 -3.55 -14.16
CA ARG A 74 -7.47 -3.90 -15.54
C ARG A 74 -7.85 -2.80 -16.52
N THR A 75 -8.95 -2.10 -16.28
CA THR A 75 -9.44 -0.98 -17.10
C THR A 75 -8.54 0.26 -17.06
N THR A 76 -7.88 0.53 -15.93
CA THR A 76 -6.95 1.67 -15.78
C THR A 76 -5.54 1.34 -16.27
N SER A 77 -5.16 0.06 -16.21
CA SER A 77 -3.81 -0.41 -16.55
C SER A 77 -3.59 -0.66 -18.04
N SER A 78 -4.66 -0.94 -18.80
CA SER A 78 -4.59 -1.10 -20.26
C SER A 78 -4.19 0.19 -20.99
N ASN A 79 -4.33 1.35 -20.34
CA ASN A 79 -4.05 2.67 -20.91
C ASN A 79 -2.73 3.30 -20.44
N LEU A 80 -1.95 2.64 -19.57
CA LEU A 80 -0.65 3.19 -19.16
C LEU A 80 0.38 2.97 -20.27
N ASP A 81 0.48 3.92 -21.18
CA ASP A 81 1.55 3.94 -22.17
C ASP A 81 2.78 4.65 -21.60
N ILE A 82 3.82 3.88 -21.34
CA ILE A 82 5.10 4.37 -20.82
C ILE A 82 6.03 4.54 -22.02
N SER A 83 6.38 5.76 -22.39
CA SER A 83 7.28 5.99 -23.52
C SER A 83 8.70 5.48 -23.23
N ASP A 84 9.43 5.12 -24.29
CA ASP A 84 10.83 4.71 -24.18
C ASP A 84 11.70 5.84 -23.61
N GLU A 85 11.35 7.09 -23.92
CA GLU A 85 11.95 8.30 -23.34
C GLU A 85 11.78 8.34 -21.82
N THR A 86 10.60 7.99 -21.31
CA THR A 86 10.34 7.91 -19.86
C THR A 86 11.26 6.88 -19.21
N ILE A 87 11.43 5.72 -19.83
CA ILE A 87 12.35 4.69 -19.35
C ILE A 87 13.80 5.20 -19.33
N ARG A 88 14.25 5.84 -20.41
CA ARG A 88 15.61 6.41 -20.50
C ARG A 88 15.84 7.49 -19.44
N ARG A 89 14.84 8.33 -19.19
CA ARG A 89 14.88 9.35 -18.13
C ARG A 89 14.96 8.71 -16.75
N LEU A 90 14.19 7.66 -16.47
CA LEU A 90 14.23 6.94 -15.19
C LEU A 90 15.59 6.27 -14.96
N LEU A 91 16.19 5.70 -16.00
CA LEU A 91 17.55 5.15 -15.95
C LEU A 91 18.58 6.24 -15.62
N LYS A 92 18.52 7.40 -16.29
CA LYS A 92 19.39 8.55 -16.02
C LYS A 92 19.24 9.06 -14.57
N LEU A 93 18.01 9.19 -14.06
CA LEU A 93 17.75 9.61 -12.68
C LEU A 93 18.26 8.59 -11.64
N SER A 94 18.25 7.32 -11.99
CA SER A 94 18.72 6.23 -11.13
C SER A 94 20.25 6.06 -11.20
N GLY A 95 20.96 6.84 -12.01
CA GLY A 95 22.39 6.69 -12.26
C GLY A 95 22.74 5.37 -12.97
N LEU A 96 21.80 4.80 -13.71
CA LEU A 96 21.96 3.55 -14.46
C LEU A 96 22.33 3.85 -15.92
N PRO A 97 23.08 2.96 -16.58
CA PRO A 97 23.41 3.10 -17.99
C PRO A 97 22.13 3.10 -18.85
N THR A 98 22.15 3.85 -19.94
CA THR A 98 21.03 3.98 -20.89
C THR A 98 21.29 3.26 -22.21
N GLU A 99 22.55 2.89 -22.48
CA GLU A 99 22.97 2.15 -23.66
C GLU A 99 22.80 0.64 -23.47
N SER A 100 22.40 -0.06 -24.53
CA SER A 100 22.29 -1.54 -24.55
C SER A 100 21.35 -2.15 -23.49
N VAL A 101 20.36 -1.39 -23.04
CA VAL A 101 19.37 -1.84 -22.05
C VAL A 101 18.14 -2.42 -22.74
N ASP A 102 17.60 -3.52 -22.20
CA ASP A 102 16.32 -4.09 -22.63
C ASP A 102 15.14 -3.22 -22.16
N ILE A 103 14.88 -2.15 -22.91
CA ILE A 103 13.81 -1.19 -22.65
C ILE A 103 12.44 -1.88 -22.63
N LEU A 104 12.23 -2.89 -23.50
CA LEU A 104 10.96 -3.58 -23.61
C LEU A 104 10.64 -4.39 -22.34
N HIS A 105 11.63 -5.11 -21.81
CA HIS A 105 11.48 -5.84 -20.55
C HIS A 105 11.21 -4.89 -19.38
N ILE A 106 11.97 -3.80 -19.27
CA ILE A 106 11.76 -2.79 -18.22
C ILE A 106 10.36 -2.18 -18.32
N LYS A 107 9.93 -1.81 -19.53
CA LYS A 107 8.59 -1.25 -19.78
C LYS A 107 7.49 -2.22 -19.35
N LYS A 108 7.59 -3.52 -19.68
CA LYS A 108 6.63 -4.55 -19.24
C LYS A 108 6.58 -4.67 -17.72
N ARG A 109 7.74 -4.73 -17.07
CA ARG A 109 7.83 -4.87 -15.61
C ARG A 109 7.30 -3.63 -14.89
N LEU A 110 7.62 -2.44 -15.38
CA LEU A 110 7.14 -1.18 -14.82
C LEU A 110 5.62 -1.04 -15.00
N LYS A 111 5.07 -1.43 -16.16
CA LYS A 111 3.61 -1.47 -16.35
C LYS A 111 2.92 -2.38 -15.32
N TYR A 112 3.47 -3.57 -15.07
CA TYR A 112 2.95 -4.47 -14.04
C TYR A 112 3.01 -3.84 -12.64
N GLN A 113 4.16 -3.26 -12.27
CA GLN A 113 4.33 -2.58 -10.98
C GLN A 113 3.33 -1.42 -10.80
N MET A 114 3.17 -0.58 -11.83
CA MET A 114 2.24 0.54 -11.80
C MET A 114 0.78 0.07 -11.77
N SER A 115 0.42 -0.99 -12.48
CA SER A 115 -0.93 -1.57 -12.43
C SER A 115 -1.31 -2.03 -11.02
N PHE A 116 -0.34 -2.59 -10.30
CA PHE A 116 -0.53 -2.99 -8.91
C PHE A 116 -0.66 -1.77 -7.99
N LEU A 117 0.23 -0.78 -8.13
CA LEU A 117 0.22 0.42 -7.28
C LEU A 117 -1.00 1.32 -7.52
N ASN A 118 -1.52 1.39 -8.75
CA ASN A 118 -2.70 2.20 -9.06
C ASN A 118 -3.95 1.72 -8.31
N LYS A 119 -3.99 0.47 -7.83
CA LYS A 119 -5.05 -0.01 -6.92
C LYS A 119 -5.14 0.82 -5.64
N LEU A 120 -4.03 1.40 -5.18
CA LEU A 120 -4.01 2.27 -4.01
C LEU A 120 -4.75 3.59 -4.26
N GLN A 121 -4.87 4.04 -5.51
CA GLN A 121 -5.60 5.28 -5.85
C GLN A 121 -7.12 5.13 -5.69
N GLU A 122 -7.64 3.90 -5.81
CA GLU A 122 -9.07 3.59 -5.65
C GLU A 122 -9.48 3.49 -4.17
N ILE A 123 -8.51 3.43 -3.25
CA ILE A 123 -8.76 3.33 -1.82
C ILE A 123 -9.09 4.72 -1.26
N SER A 124 -10.35 4.91 -0.86
CA SER A 124 -10.77 6.12 -0.15
C SER A 124 -10.02 6.26 1.18
N TYR A 125 -9.41 7.42 1.39
CA TYR A 125 -8.59 7.72 2.56
C TYR A 125 -9.31 8.70 3.49
N ASP A 126 -9.62 8.27 4.72
CA ASP A 126 -10.19 9.13 5.78
C ASP A 126 -9.04 9.72 6.61
N THR A 127 -8.64 10.97 6.29
CA THR A 127 -7.48 11.66 6.88
C THR A 127 -7.50 11.76 8.40
N ASP A 128 -8.69 11.68 8.98
CA ASP A 128 -8.96 11.98 10.39
C ASP A 128 -8.89 10.73 11.28
N LYS A 129 -8.82 9.53 10.69
CA LYS A 129 -8.81 8.23 11.41
C LYS A 129 -7.54 7.39 11.25
N ILE A 130 -6.47 7.96 10.70
CA ILE A 130 -5.22 7.22 10.53
C ILE A 130 -4.49 7.09 11.86
N ASP A 131 -4.22 5.85 12.23
CA ASP A 131 -3.31 5.50 13.31
C ASP A 131 -1.93 6.13 13.05
N GLU A 132 -1.52 7.01 13.96
CA GLU A 132 -0.27 7.75 13.89
C GLU A 132 0.95 6.83 13.83
N ASN A 133 0.85 5.60 14.35
CA ASN A 133 1.94 4.63 14.40
C ASN A 133 2.22 3.93 13.06
N ASN A 134 1.27 3.96 12.12
CA ASN A 134 1.31 3.11 10.92
C ASN A 134 1.52 3.87 9.60
N SER A 135 1.65 5.20 9.63
CA SER A 135 1.72 6.03 8.41
C SER A 135 2.97 6.91 8.24
N ARG A 136 3.78 7.10 9.28
CA ARG A 136 4.97 7.97 9.23
C ARG A 136 6.08 7.50 10.16
N ILE A 137 7.32 7.77 9.74
CA ILE A 137 8.52 7.67 10.59
C ILE A 137 8.49 8.72 11.71
N LEU A 138 7.81 9.85 11.50
CA LEU A 138 7.65 10.93 12.47
C LEU A 138 6.18 11.06 12.90
N PRO A 139 5.90 11.27 14.21
CA PRO A 139 4.55 11.47 14.69
C PRO A 139 3.90 12.69 14.03
N ARG A 140 2.59 12.62 13.76
CA ARG A 140 1.84 13.75 13.18
C ARG A 140 1.86 14.97 14.10
N ASN A 141 1.83 14.70 15.40
CA ASN A 141 1.89 15.71 16.46
C ASN A 141 3.29 15.71 17.08
N SER A 142 4.28 16.26 16.37
CA SER A 142 5.61 16.46 16.94
C SER A 142 5.59 17.58 17.97
N LYS A 143 6.22 17.38 19.13
CA LYS A 143 6.43 18.45 20.13
C LYS A 143 7.18 19.62 19.46
N PRO A 144 6.63 20.85 19.48
CA PRO A 144 7.31 22.01 18.91
C PRO A 144 8.59 22.30 19.70
N LEU A 145 9.65 22.70 19.00
CA LEU A 145 10.90 23.13 19.62
C LEU A 145 10.70 24.54 20.19
N SER A 146 10.83 24.71 21.50
CA SER A 146 10.74 26.05 22.12
C SER A 146 12.01 26.87 21.88
N TYR A 147 11.92 28.19 22.10
CA TYR A 147 13.08 29.08 22.04
C TYR A 147 14.17 28.65 23.05
N GLU A 148 13.77 28.36 24.29
CA GLU A 148 14.69 27.93 25.35
C GLU A 148 15.33 26.58 25.01
N GLU A 149 14.56 25.64 24.45
CA GLU A 149 15.08 24.35 23.98
C GLU A 149 16.07 24.51 22.83
N LEU A 150 15.81 25.45 21.90
CA LEU A 150 16.71 25.76 20.80
C LEU A 150 18.02 26.36 21.32
N ILE A 151 17.97 27.39 22.16
CA ILE A 151 19.16 28.02 22.75
C ILE A 151 19.95 26.99 23.54
N SER A 152 19.27 26.19 24.38
CA SER A 152 19.92 25.14 25.16
C SER A 152 20.59 24.07 24.30
N LYS A 153 20.01 23.70 23.15
CA LYS A 153 20.63 22.77 22.20
C LYS A 153 21.87 23.36 21.53
N ILE A 154 21.85 24.65 21.19
CA ILE A 154 23.02 25.34 20.62
C ILE A 154 24.16 25.39 21.63
N GLU A 155 23.86 25.76 22.88
CA GLU A 155 24.86 25.83 23.95
C GLU A 155 25.50 24.47 24.28
N ARG A 156 24.72 23.39 24.16
CA ARG A 156 25.18 22.01 24.38
C ARG A 156 25.75 21.34 23.14
N ALA A 157 25.69 21.98 21.97
CA ALA A 157 26.19 21.40 20.73
C ALA A 157 27.73 21.35 20.76
N THR A 158 28.28 20.17 21.00
CA THR A 158 29.71 19.91 20.99
C THR A 158 30.06 18.93 19.89
N LYS A 159 31.27 19.04 19.34
CA LYS A 159 31.77 18.08 18.34
C LYS A 159 31.97 16.72 19.01
N SER A 160 31.38 15.68 18.43
CA SER A 160 31.58 14.31 18.87
C SER A 160 32.74 13.65 18.13
N GLU A 161 33.67 13.05 18.88
CA GLU A 161 34.78 12.28 18.32
C GLU A 161 34.30 10.96 17.71
N ASP A 162 33.36 10.28 18.38
CA ASP A 162 32.75 9.03 17.91
C ASP A 162 32.00 9.16 16.58
N LEU A 163 31.51 10.38 16.27
CA LEU A 163 30.84 10.70 15.01
C LEU A 163 31.80 11.22 13.93
N GLY A 164 33.09 11.37 14.23
CA GLY A 164 34.08 11.91 13.28
C GLY A 164 33.90 13.40 12.98
N GLU A 165 33.29 14.17 13.88
CA GLU A 165 33.03 15.61 13.70
C GLU A 165 34.24 16.47 14.06
N VAL A 166 35.18 15.92 14.83
CA VAL A 166 36.43 16.58 15.20
C VAL A 166 37.33 16.64 13.96
N SER A 167 37.77 17.84 13.59
CA SER A 167 38.60 18.04 12.41
C SER A 167 39.92 17.27 12.54
N ASN A 168 40.31 16.55 11.48
CA ASN A 168 41.47 15.65 11.46
C ASN A 168 41.38 14.43 12.39
N SER A 169 40.22 14.09 12.96
CA SER A 169 40.08 12.83 13.73
C SER A 169 40.05 11.58 12.84
N TRP A 170 39.76 11.75 11.55
CA TRP A 170 39.80 10.68 10.55
C TRP A 170 40.15 11.24 9.16
N ASN A 171 40.58 10.36 8.25
CA ASN A 171 40.83 10.72 6.86
C ASN A 171 39.59 10.43 6.00
N PRO A 172 38.90 11.47 5.49
CA PRO A 172 37.67 11.27 4.72
C PRO A 172 37.86 10.45 3.45
N THR A 173 39.06 10.48 2.87
CA THR A 173 39.35 9.83 1.58
C THR A 173 39.91 8.42 1.69
N GLU A 174 40.16 7.92 2.90
CA GLU A 174 40.83 6.64 3.13
C GLU A 174 40.09 5.45 2.53
N LEU A 175 38.76 5.44 2.64
CA LEU A 175 37.91 4.36 2.14
C LEU A 175 37.57 4.49 0.66
N SER A 176 38.07 5.52 -0.03
CA SER A 176 37.77 5.73 -1.44
C SER A 176 38.67 4.85 -2.34
N ALA A 177 38.07 4.24 -3.35
CA ALA A 177 38.83 3.44 -4.33
C ALA A 177 39.83 4.28 -5.15
N LEU A 178 39.57 5.58 -5.31
CA LEU A 178 40.42 6.54 -6.01
C LEU A 178 40.45 7.86 -5.22
N SER A 179 41.62 8.22 -4.71
CA SER A 179 41.88 9.54 -4.12
C SER A 179 43.21 10.08 -4.61
N ARG A 180 43.35 11.41 -4.57
CA ARG A 180 44.61 12.11 -4.85
C ARG A 180 44.71 13.33 -3.96
N ASN A 181 45.81 13.47 -3.22
CA ASN A 181 46.07 14.62 -2.34
C ASN A 181 44.90 14.95 -1.38
N LYS A 182 44.32 13.93 -0.73
CA LYS A 182 43.15 14.05 0.16
C LYS A 182 41.86 14.56 -0.53
N MET A 183 41.78 14.43 -1.86
CA MET A 183 40.58 14.74 -2.64
C MET A 183 40.00 13.45 -3.23
N TYR A 184 38.68 13.37 -3.30
CA TYR A 184 37.98 12.35 -4.07
C TYR A 184 38.20 12.59 -5.56
N VAL A 185 38.49 11.53 -6.32
CA VAL A 185 38.75 11.63 -7.76
C VAL A 185 37.56 11.07 -8.54
N LEU A 186 36.94 11.91 -9.36
CA LEU A 186 35.88 11.53 -10.29
C LEU A 186 36.44 11.42 -11.71
N ARG A 187 36.13 10.31 -12.40
CA ARG A 187 36.48 10.16 -13.81
C ARG A 187 35.52 11.00 -14.66
N GLY A 188 36.06 11.89 -15.50
CA GLY A 188 35.26 12.84 -16.29
C GLY A 188 34.20 12.19 -17.21
N GLY A 189 34.35 10.92 -17.59
CA GLY A 189 33.33 10.18 -18.34
C GLY A 189 32.01 9.99 -17.60
N LEU A 190 32.00 10.04 -16.26
CA LEU A 190 30.78 9.87 -15.44
C LEU A 190 29.84 11.09 -15.45
N MET A 191 30.33 12.24 -15.95
CA MET A 191 29.60 13.51 -15.94
C MET A 191 28.99 13.86 -17.29
N LYS A 192 29.27 13.08 -18.35
CA LYS A 192 28.92 13.44 -19.74
C LYS A 192 27.42 13.33 -20.07
N ASP A 193 26.69 12.48 -19.36
CA ASP A 193 25.26 12.23 -19.65
C ASP A 193 24.31 13.02 -18.75
N ARG A 194 24.79 14.07 -18.06
CA ARG A 194 23.97 14.87 -17.14
C ARG A 194 23.25 16.06 -17.77
N GLU A 195 23.56 16.41 -19.02
CA GLU A 195 22.81 17.37 -19.84
C GLU A 195 21.60 16.69 -20.51
#